data_AF-N9S8U9-F1
#
_entry.id   AF-N9S8U9-F1
#
_cell.length_a   1.000
_cell.length_b   1.000
_cell.length_c   1.000
_cell.angle_alpha   90.00
_cell.angle_beta   90.00
_cell.angle_gamma   90.00
#
_symmetry.space_group_name_H-M   'P 1'
#
loop_
_entity.id
_entity.type
_entity.pdbx_description
1 polymer ?
#
loop_
_entity_poly.entity_id
_entity_poly.type
_entity_poly.pdbx_seq_one_letter_code
_entity_poly.pdbx_strand_id
1 'polypeptide(L)'
;MPKLTQQDKETGFRHFIDDEPLLWHPKPNEPFSKNVDEFFRQYRDSLKHDRQVLFDRYQRTDVAFKVVGVGSVGTRSAIALFQDADREPLILQMKEANPSILSPLFSEKVKHEGERVVYGQQLMQAASDIFLGYSTLGQHFHVRQLRDMKISVDLTDMDDEYFHEYAESCGLALAHAHAKAGNADVLMGYLGEGNTMVEVLQEYATQSMERNLNDYQHFMNEIADGRIQIAGDEAL
;
A
#
# COMPACT_ATOMS: atom_id res chain seq x y z
N MET A 1 -0.14 -17.65 8.34
CA MET A 1 -0.84 -17.24 7.10
C MET A 1 -1.58 -18.42 6.46
N PRO A 2 -2.79 -18.79 6.92
CA PRO A 2 -3.60 -19.82 6.28
C PRO A 2 -4.83 -19.31 5.51
N LYS A 3 -5.21 -18.01 5.58
CA LYS A 3 -6.53 -17.58 5.05
C LYS A 3 -6.63 -17.47 3.53
N LEU A 4 -5.54 -17.12 2.83
CA LEU A 4 -5.58 -16.80 1.39
C LEU A 4 -5.13 -17.95 0.48
N THR A 5 -4.50 -18.98 1.03
CA THR A 5 -3.89 -20.05 0.23
C THR A 5 -4.26 -21.41 0.80
N GLN A 6 -4.39 -22.40 -0.06
CA GLN A 6 -4.48 -23.80 0.32
C GLN A 6 -3.29 -24.59 -0.21
N GLN A 7 -2.97 -25.71 0.42
CA GLN A 7 -1.92 -26.60 -0.04
C GLN A 7 -2.53 -27.74 -0.86
N ASP A 8 -1.98 -27.96 -2.04
CA ASP A 8 -2.28 -29.10 -2.87
C ASP A 8 -1.73 -30.38 -2.22
N LYS A 9 -2.58 -31.40 -2.06
CA LYS A 9 -2.24 -32.62 -1.32
C LYS A 9 -1.29 -33.54 -2.06
N GLU A 10 -1.22 -33.44 -3.39
CA GLU A 10 -0.42 -34.35 -4.22
C GLU A 10 0.98 -33.77 -4.46
N THR A 11 1.05 -32.48 -4.76
CA THR A 11 2.27 -31.78 -5.14
C THR A 11 2.93 -31.04 -3.97
N GLY A 12 2.17 -30.75 -2.91
CA GLY A 12 2.62 -29.99 -1.74
C GLY A 12 2.79 -28.49 -1.98
N PHE A 13 2.51 -27.99 -3.20
CA PHE A 13 2.52 -26.56 -3.51
C PHE A 13 1.32 -25.86 -2.91
N ARG A 14 1.46 -24.54 -2.71
CA ARG A 14 0.34 -23.68 -2.32
C ARG A 14 -0.14 -22.89 -3.52
N HIS A 15 -1.43 -22.58 -3.50
CA HIS A 15 -2.09 -21.69 -4.45
C HIS A 15 -3.15 -20.85 -3.75
N PHE A 16 -3.50 -19.72 -4.34
CA PHE A 16 -4.55 -18.84 -3.85
C PHE A 16 -5.92 -19.52 -3.98
N ILE A 17 -6.81 -19.21 -3.04
CA ILE A 17 -8.19 -19.68 -3.08
C ILE A 17 -9.01 -18.58 -3.76
N ASP A 18 -9.70 -18.90 -4.86
CA ASP A 18 -10.62 -17.96 -5.51
C ASP A 18 -11.78 -17.60 -4.56
N ASP A 19 -12.09 -16.31 -4.51
CA ASP A 19 -13.12 -15.70 -3.68
C ASP A 19 -13.61 -14.44 -4.42
N GLU A 20 -14.30 -14.65 -5.54
CA GLU A 20 -14.80 -13.56 -6.38
C GLU A 20 -15.84 -12.71 -5.62
N PRO A 21 -15.81 -11.36 -5.69
CA PRO A 21 -14.92 -10.55 -6.53
C PRO A 21 -13.61 -10.11 -5.85
N LEU A 22 -13.32 -10.58 -4.64
CA LEU A 22 -12.21 -10.08 -3.81
C LEU A 22 -10.84 -10.65 -4.19
N LEU A 23 -10.81 -11.89 -4.69
CA LEU A 23 -9.61 -12.60 -5.08
C LEU A 23 -9.92 -13.56 -6.22
N TRP A 24 -9.24 -13.42 -7.36
CA TRP A 24 -9.47 -14.32 -8.50
C TRP A 24 -8.23 -14.48 -9.38
N HIS A 25 -8.08 -15.64 -10.00
CA HIS A 25 -7.01 -15.86 -10.96
C HIS A 25 -7.26 -15.13 -12.30
N PRO A 26 -6.22 -14.49 -12.89
CA PRO A 26 -6.32 -13.88 -14.20
C PRO A 26 -6.53 -14.93 -15.29
N LYS A 27 -7.28 -14.59 -16.34
CA LYS A 27 -7.51 -15.55 -17.44
C LYS A 27 -6.22 -15.75 -18.26
N PRO A 28 -5.93 -16.95 -18.80
CA PRO A 28 -4.67 -17.21 -19.50
C PRO A 28 -4.38 -16.31 -20.70
N ASN A 29 -5.43 -15.80 -21.35
CA ASN A 29 -5.33 -14.95 -22.52
C ASN A 29 -5.17 -13.45 -22.20
N GLU A 30 -5.31 -13.04 -20.93
CA GLU A 30 -5.19 -11.65 -20.51
C GLU A 30 -3.74 -11.15 -20.57
N PRO A 31 -3.51 -9.85 -20.86
CA PRO A 31 -2.16 -9.28 -20.93
C PRO A 31 -1.34 -9.46 -19.67
N PHE A 32 -1.99 -9.55 -18.51
CA PHE A 32 -1.32 -9.76 -17.24
C PHE A 32 -0.65 -11.14 -17.18
N SER A 33 -1.40 -12.20 -17.48
CA SER A 33 -0.90 -13.59 -17.50
C SER A 33 0.24 -13.78 -18.49
N LYS A 34 0.20 -13.12 -19.64
CA LYS A 34 1.23 -13.27 -20.70
C LYS A 34 2.58 -12.62 -20.35
N ASN A 35 2.58 -11.59 -19.53
CA ASN A 35 3.76 -10.75 -19.29
C ASN A 35 4.26 -10.83 -17.84
N VAL A 36 3.69 -11.73 -17.03
CA VAL A 36 4.03 -11.85 -15.61
C VAL A 36 5.49 -12.26 -15.38
N ASP A 37 6.06 -13.07 -16.27
CA ASP A 37 7.48 -13.45 -16.20
C ASP A 37 8.39 -12.24 -16.40
N GLU A 38 8.11 -11.44 -17.42
CA GLU A 38 8.87 -10.22 -17.68
C GLU A 38 8.72 -9.22 -16.54
N PHE A 39 7.50 -9.07 -16.00
CA PHE A 39 7.24 -8.22 -14.85
C PHE A 39 8.14 -8.60 -13.66
N PHE A 40 8.25 -9.90 -13.32
CA PHE A 40 9.05 -10.34 -12.19
C PHE A 40 10.56 -10.32 -12.45
N ARG A 41 11.00 -10.43 -13.70
CA ARG A 41 12.40 -10.14 -14.07
C ARG A 41 12.76 -8.69 -13.80
N GLN A 42 11.96 -7.75 -14.31
CA GLN A 42 12.18 -6.32 -14.08
C GLN A 42 12.08 -5.95 -12.59
N TYR A 43 11.13 -6.54 -11.87
CA TYR A 43 11.01 -6.36 -10.42
C TYR A 43 12.26 -6.84 -9.69
N ARG A 44 12.76 -8.05 -10.00
CA ARG A 44 13.99 -8.57 -9.42
C ARG A 44 15.13 -7.57 -9.62
N ASP A 45 15.29 -7.05 -10.83
CA ASP A 45 16.38 -6.13 -11.16
C ASP A 45 16.25 -4.77 -10.45
N SER A 46 15.05 -4.38 -10.01
CA SER A 46 14.82 -3.20 -9.17
C SER A 46 15.28 -3.37 -7.71
N LEU A 47 15.45 -4.61 -7.24
CA LEU A 47 15.88 -4.88 -5.87
C LEU A 47 17.38 -4.61 -5.70
N LYS A 48 17.80 -4.30 -4.46
CA LYS A 48 19.22 -4.28 -4.11
C LYS A 48 19.85 -5.65 -4.38
N HIS A 49 21.11 -5.66 -4.81
CA HIS A 49 21.78 -6.87 -5.29
C HIS A 49 21.77 -8.03 -4.26
N ASP A 50 21.99 -7.75 -2.99
CA ASP A 50 21.91 -8.74 -1.90
C ASP A 50 20.49 -9.33 -1.76
N ARG A 51 19.46 -8.54 -2.03
CA ARG A 51 18.05 -8.97 -2.02
C ARG A 51 17.66 -9.75 -3.25
N GLN A 52 18.30 -9.50 -4.40
CA GLN A 52 18.13 -10.33 -5.61
C GLN A 52 18.56 -11.78 -5.33
N VAL A 53 19.75 -11.97 -4.74
CA VAL A 53 20.27 -13.30 -4.39
C VAL A 53 19.35 -14.05 -3.41
N LEU A 54 18.72 -13.31 -2.47
CA LEU A 54 17.73 -13.90 -1.58
C LEU A 54 16.44 -14.25 -2.33
N PHE A 55 15.93 -13.35 -3.16
CA PHE A 55 14.71 -13.53 -3.93
C PHE A 55 14.80 -14.73 -4.89
N ASP A 56 15.97 -14.96 -5.50
CA ASP A 56 16.23 -16.08 -6.42
C ASP A 56 16.07 -17.47 -5.79
N ARG A 57 16.01 -17.56 -4.45
CA ARG A 57 15.73 -18.81 -3.74
C ARG A 57 14.25 -19.19 -3.78
N TYR A 58 13.39 -18.24 -4.12
CA TYR A 58 11.97 -18.44 -4.18
C TYR A 58 11.49 -18.58 -5.63
N GLN A 59 10.69 -19.60 -5.89
CA GLN A 59 10.03 -19.81 -7.16
C GLN A 59 8.61 -19.25 -7.10
N ARG A 60 8.20 -18.49 -8.13
CA ARG A 60 6.80 -18.08 -8.27
C ARG A 60 5.95 -19.31 -8.57
N THR A 61 4.95 -19.56 -7.75
CA THR A 61 4.05 -20.73 -7.89
C THR A 61 2.66 -20.32 -8.32
N ASP A 62 2.21 -19.11 -7.99
CA ASP A 62 0.86 -18.67 -8.29
C ASP A 62 0.72 -17.14 -8.33
N VAL A 63 -0.31 -16.63 -9.04
CA VAL A 63 -0.63 -15.21 -9.14
C VAL A 63 -2.15 -15.01 -9.26
N ALA A 64 -2.69 -14.07 -8.48
CA ALA A 64 -4.10 -13.73 -8.49
C ALA A 64 -4.32 -12.21 -8.42
N PHE A 65 -5.42 -11.72 -8.98
CA PHE A 65 -5.90 -10.36 -8.74
C PHE A 65 -6.56 -10.28 -7.37
N LYS A 66 -6.34 -9.17 -6.66
CA LYS A 66 -6.91 -8.95 -5.34
C LYS A 66 -7.48 -7.56 -5.23
N VAL A 67 -8.79 -7.46 -4.95
CA VAL A 67 -9.39 -6.21 -4.46
C VAL A 67 -8.83 -5.90 -3.07
N VAL A 68 -8.43 -4.65 -2.90
CA VAL A 68 -7.95 -4.12 -1.62
C VAL A 68 -8.83 -2.95 -1.20
N GLY A 69 -8.58 -2.39 -0.01
CA GLY A 69 -9.44 -1.36 0.59
C GLY A 69 -9.76 -0.16 -0.30
N VAL A 70 -10.80 0.57 0.08
CA VAL A 70 -11.47 1.64 -0.69
C VAL A 70 -10.53 2.68 -1.33
N GLY A 71 -9.38 2.97 -0.73
CA GLY A 71 -8.37 3.89 -1.26
C GLY A 71 -7.62 3.42 -2.51
N SER A 72 -7.98 2.26 -3.08
CA SER A 72 -7.40 1.74 -4.33
C SER A 72 -8.47 1.33 -5.35
N VAL A 73 -9.74 1.73 -5.15
CA VAL A 73 -10.80 1.54 -6.14
C VAL A 73 -10.38 2.21 -7.46
N GLY A 74 -10.53 1.48 -8.57
CA GLY A 74 -10.11 1.94 -9.90
C GLY A 74 -8.62 1.72 -10.23
N THR A 75 -7.84 1.13 -9.32
CA THR A 75 -6.43 0.79 -9.56
C THR A 75 -6.21 -0.72 -9.55
N ARG A 76 -5.22 -1.20 -10.30
CA ARG A 76 -4.87 -2.62 -10.36
C ARG A 76 -4.10 -3.05 -9.13
N SER A 77 -4.54 -4.14 -8.54
CA SER A 77 -3.87 -4.81 -7.41
C SER A 77 -3.84 -6.31 -7.65
N ALA A 78 -2.65 -6.89 -7.59
CA ALA A 78 -2.42 -8.32 -7.74
C ALA A 78 -1.52 -8.83 -6.62
N ILE A 79 -1.57 -10.14 -6.39
CA ILE A 79 -0.72 -10.84 -5.44
C ILE A 79 -0.06 -12.01 -6.14
N ALA A 80 1.18 -12.29 -5.78
CA ALA A 80 1.95 -13.41 -6.28
C ALA A 80 2.49 -14.22 -5.11
N LEU A 81 2.33 -15.53 -5.22
CA LEU A 81 2.85 -16.50 -4.27
C LEU A 81 4.17 -17.03 -4.80
N PHE A 82 5.15 -16.97 -3.92
CA PHE A 82 6.48 -17.49 -4.10
C PHE A 82 6.75 -18.53 -3.01
N GLN A 83 7.48 -19.59 -3.32
CA GLN A 83 7.84 -20.62 -2.35
C GLN A 83 9.31 -20.97 -2.48
N ASP A 84 10.00 -21.14 -1.36
CA ASP A 84 11.37 -21.63 -1.35
C ASP A 84 11.44 -23.17 -1.46
N ALA A 85 12.66 -23.71 -1.31
CA ALA A 85 12.92 -25.15 -1.37
C ALA A 85 12.15 -25.95 -0.29
N ASP A 86 11.88 -25.35 0.86
CA ASP A 86 11.15 -25.95 1.98
C ASP A 86 9.63 -25.72 1.89
N ARG A 87 9.17 -25.10 0.80
CA ARG A 87 7.76 -24.72 0.54
C ARG A 87 7.25 -23.58 1.41
N GLU A 88 8.13 -22.85 2.08
CA GLU A 88 7.74 -21.70 2.89
C GLU A 88 7.28 -20.54 2.00
N PRO A 89 6.09 -19.94 2.28
CA PRO A 89 5.49 -18.98 1.38
C PRO A 89 6.03 -17.56 1.59
N LEU A 90 6.38 -16.92 0.48
CA LEU A 90 6.56 -15.47 0.35
C LEU A 90 5.41 -14.94 -0.51
N ILE A 91 4.57 -14.05 0.05
CA ILE A 91 3.50 -13.42 -0.72
C ILE A 91 3.89 -11.98 -1.01
N LEU A 92 3.97 -11.65 -2.30
CA LEU A 92 4.20 -10.29 -2.78
C LEU A 92 2.89 -9.69 -3.29
N GLN A 93 2.70 -8.40 -3.04
CA GLN A 93 1.60 -7.59 -3.53
C GLN A 93 2.14 -6.58 -4.53
N MET A 94 1.53 -6.56 -5.71
CA MET A 94 1.76 -5.62 -6.79
C MET A 94 0.66 -4.57 -6.75
N LYS A 95 1.05 -3.30 -6.59
CA LYS A 95 0.11 -2.18 -6.56
C LYS A 95 0.44 -1.18 -7.65
N GLU A 96 -0.56 -0.87 -8.47
CA GLU A 96 -0.46 0.21 -9.44
C GLU A 96 -0.10 1.52 -8.72
N ALA A 97 0.87 2.23 -9.27
CA ALA A 97 1.35 3.50 -8.76
C ALA A 97 0.88 4.63 -9.66
N ASN A 98 -0.07 5.42 -9.16
CA ASN A 98 -0.56 6.61 -9.83
C ASN A 98 0.38 7.80 -9.65
N PRO A 99 0.30 8.80 -10.54
CA PRO A 99 0.90 10.11 -10.33
C PRO A 99 0.57 10.67 -8.95
N SER A 100 1.58 11.22 -8.28
CA SER A 100 1.36 11.96 -7.03
C SER A 100 0.39 13.11 -7.26
N ILE A 101 -0.53 13.35 -6.32
CA ILE A 101 -1.39 14.55 -6.34
C ILE A 101 -0.58 15.85 -6.30
N LEU A 102 0.65 15.79 -5.78
CA LEU A 102 1.59 16.90 -5.75
C LEU A 102 2.39 17.03 -7.04
N SER A 103 2.33 16.05 -7.95
CA SER A 103 3.06 16.08 -9.23
C SER A 103 2.85 17.38 -10.01
N PRO A 104 1.65 18.00 -10.07
CA PRO A 104 1.45 19.29 -10.75
C PRO A 104 2.29 20.44 -10.19
N LEU A 105 2.73 20.37 -8.93
CA LEU A 105 3.55 21.41 -8.29
C LEU A 105 5.02 21.37 -8.73
N PHE A 106 5.46 20.27 -9.35
CA PHE A 106 6.84 20.08 -9.78
C PHE A 106 6.95 20.16 -11.31
N SER A 107 7.94 20.91 -11.78
CA SER A 107 8.25 21.04 -13.21
C SER A 107 8.83 19.73 -13.76
N GLU A 108 9.72 19.09 -13.01
CA GLU A 108 10.26 17.78 -13.33
C GLU A 108 9.27 16.67 -12.97
N LYS A 109 8.96 15.81 -13.94
CA LYS A 109 8.10 14.64 -13.75
C LYS A 109 8.96 13.41 -13.48
N VAL A 110 8.50 12.57 -12.57
CA VAL A 110 9.16 11.27 -12.34
C VAL A 110 8.99 10.38 -13.57
N LYS A 111 10.03 9.60 -13.88
CA LYS A 111 10.00 8.69 -15.03
C LYS A 111 9.15 7.45 -14.75
N HIS A 112 9.14 7.00 -13.50
CA HIS A 112 8.41 5.81 -13.08
C HIS A 112 7.77 6.01 -11.70
N GLU A 113 6.45 5.88 -11.61
CA GLU A 113 5.70 6.16 -10.38
C GLU A 113 5.93 5.10 -9.29
N GLY A 114 6.10 3.84 -9.69
CA GLY A 114 6.51 2.75 -8.78
C GLY A 114 7.85 3.03 -8.10
N GLU A 115 8.88 3.35 -8.87
CA GLU A 115 10.19 3.80 -8.37
C GLU A 115 10.08 4.98 -7.39
N ARG A 116 9.30 6.02 -7.74
CA ARG A 116 9.05 7.16 -6.84
C ARG A 116 8.49 6.70 -5.48
N VAL A 117 7.50 5.80 -5.49
CA VAL A 117 6.90 5.28 -4.25
C VAL A 117 7.92 4.48 -3.44
N VAL A 118 8.71 3.63 -4.09
CA VAL A 118 9.74 2.80 -3.44
C VAL A 118 10.81 3.65 -2.77
N TYR A 119 11.41 4.59 -3.51
CA TYR A 119 12.44 5.46 -2.95
C TYR A 119 11.89 6.41 -1.90
N GLY A 120 10.67 6.94 -2.08
CA GLY A 120 10.01 7.73 -1.05
C GLY A 120 9.85 6.96 0.27
N GLN A 121 9.41 5.70 0.21
CA GLN A 121 9.32 4.84 1.39
C GLN A 121 10.70 4.58 2.02
N GLN A 122 11.71 4.25 1.22
CA GLN A 122 13.07 4.00 1.71
C GLN A 122 13.74 5.25 2.33
N LEU A 123 13.41 6.44 1.84
CA LEU A 123 13.86 7.70 2.41
C LEU A 123 13.15 7.99 3.74
N MET A 124 11.83 7.85 3.81
CA MET A 124 11.07 8.21 5.01
C MET A 124 11.15 7.17 6.14
N GLN A 125 11.09 5.88 5.81
CA GLN A 125 10.97 4.81 6.80
C GLN A 125 12.32 4.50 7.44
N ALA A 126 12.34 4.27 8.76
CA ALA A 126 13.52 3.77 9.46
C ALA A 126 13.86 2.34 9.02
N ALA A 127 12.84 1.50 8.81
CA ALA A 127 12.96 0.16 8.27
C ALA A 127 11.89 -0.06 7.21
N SER A 128 12.31 -0.23 5.97
CA SER A 128 11.44 -0.61 4.86
C SER A 128 11.44 -2.12 4.66
N ASP A 129 10.43 -2.60 3.96
CA ASP A 129 10.39 -3.98 3.48
C ASP A 129 11.62 -4.32 2.63
N ILE A 130 12.27 -5.44 2.93
CA ILE A 130 13.48 -5.92 2.25
C ILE A 130 13.23 -6.31 0.78
N PHE A 131 11.98 -6.56 0.40
CA PHE A 131 11.53 -6.89 -0.96
C PHE A 131 10.74 -5.74 -1.60
N LEU A 132 10.88 -4.52 -1.07
CA LEU A 132 10.29 -3.34 -1.69
C LEU A 132 11.00 -3.03 -3.03
N GLY A 133 10.27 -3.13 -4.13
CA GLY A 133 10.76 -2.90 -5.49
C GLY A 133 9.67 -2.40 -6.42
N TYR A 134 9.95 -2.27 -7.71
CA TYR A 134 9.01 -1.74 -8.70
C TYR A 134 9.20 -2.40 -10.06
N SER A 135 8.17 -2.34 -10.90
CA SER A 135 8.20 -2.92 -12.24
C SER A 135 7.09 -2.32 -13.11
N THR A 136 7.10 -2.63 -14.41
CA THR A 136 6.14 -2.12 -15.40
C THR A 136 5.35 -3.25 -16.04
N LEU A 137 4.04 -3.05 -16.19
CA LEU A 137 3.14 -3.91 -16.95
C LEU A 137 2.01 -3.09 -17.58
N GLY A 138 2.33 -2.33 -18.62
CA GLY A 138 1.46 -1.30 -19.20
C GLY A 138 1.30 -0.06 -18.30
N GLN A 139 1.18 -0.27 -17.00
CA GLN A 139 1.23 0.72 -15.92
C GLN A 139 2.47 0.53 -15.04
N HIS A 140 2.79 1.53 -14.23
CA HIS A 140 3.84 1.46 -13.22
C HIS A 140 3.32 0.79 -11.95
N PHE A 141 4.10 -0.12 -11.38
CA PHE A 141 3.77 -0.80 -10.13
C PHE A 141 4.88 -0.64 -9.11
N HIS A 142 4.50 -0.58 -7.84
CA HIS A 142 5.39 -0.93 -6.75
C HIS A 142 5.00 -2.30 -6.18
N VAL A 143 5.98 -3.03 -5.69
CA VAL A 143 5.85 -4.40 -5.19
C VAL A 143 6.39 -4.43 -3.77
N ARG A 144 5.65 -5.07 -2.87
CA ARG A 144 5.99 -5.23 -1.45
C ARG A 144 5.47 -6.56 -0.93
N GLN A 145 5.97 -7.04 0.19
CA GLN A 145 5.39 -8.19 0.88
C GLN A 145 3.97 -7.87 1.33
N LEU A 146 3.07 -8.81 1.08
CA LEU A 146 1.75 -8.78 1.68
C LEU A 146 1.84 -9.34 3.10
N ARG A 147 1.69 -8.46 4.08
CA ARG A 147 1.51 -8.86 5.48
C ARG A 147 0.01 -8.94 5.78
N ASP A 148 -0.45 -10.15 6.07
CA ASP A 148 -1.85 -10.44 6.44
C ASP A 148 -2.21 -9.97 7.86
N MET A 149 -1.22 -9.47 8.61
CA MET A 149 -1.42 -8.86 9.92
C MET A 149 -1.55 -7.34 9.75
N LYS A 150 -2.77 -6.83 9.85
CA LYS A 150 -3.02 -5.42 10.12
C LYS A 150 -3.27 -5.27 11.61
N ILE A 151 -2.35 -4.63 12.30
CA ILE A 151 -2.61 -4.13 13.66
C ILE A 151 -3.22 -2.75 13.45
N SER A 152 -4.49 -2.61 13.81
CA SER A 152 -5.15 -1.32 13.92
C SER A 152 -5.17 -0.90 15.38
N VAL A 153 -5.08 0.39 15.61
CA VAL A 153 -5.22 0.98 16.92
C VAL A 153 -6.69 1.36 17.10
N ASP A 154 -7.33 0.83 18.13
CA ASP A 154 -8.69 1.24 18.48
C ASP A 154 -8.61 2.50 19.34
N LEU A 155 -9.00 3.64 18.76
CA LEU A 155 -8.97 4.93 19.43
C LEU A 155 -10.09 5.05 20.50
N THR A 156 -11.15 4.24 20.41
CA THR A 156 -12.29 4.31 21.33
C THR A 156 -12.02 3.61 22.66
N ASP A 157 -11.08 2.68 22.67
CA ASP A 157 -10.66 1.92 23.85
C ASP A 157 -9.42 2.52 24.54
N MET A 158 -8.91 3.67 24.06
CA MET A 158 -7.76 4.35 24.69
C MET A 158 -8.21 5.21 25.86
N ASP A 159 -7.47 5.17 26.97
CA ASP A 159 -7.52 6.23 27.97
C ASP A 159 -6.68 7.44 27.54
N ASP A 160 -6.79 8.53 28.31
CA ASP A 160 -6.12 9.80 27.99
C ASP A 160 -4.59 9.66 27.95
N GLU A 161 -4.00 8.80 28.81
CA GLU A 161 -2.56 8.59 28.88
C GLU A 161 -2.06 7.88 27.63
N TYR A 162 -2.68 6.75 27.28
CA TYR A 162 -2.30 5.98 26.10
C TYR A 162 -2.56 6.75 24.80
N PHE A 163 -3.61 7.59 24.76
CA PHE A 163 -3.85 8.48 23.62
C PHE A 163 -2.72 9.49 23.44
N HIS A 164 -2.21 10.09 24.52
CA HIS A 164 -1.07 11.01 24.45
C HIS A 164 0.20 10.31 23.98
N GLU A 165 0.52 9.12 24.51
CA GLU A 165 1.68 8.33 24.07
C GLU A 165 1.59 7.96 22.58
N TYR A 166 0.40 7.60 22.11
CA TYR A 166 0.15 7.29 20.71
C TYR A 166 0.34 8.52 19.82
N ALA A 167 -0.19 9.69 20.23
CA ALA A 167 -0.01 10.94 19.52
C ALA A 167 1.47 11.37 19.45
N GLU A 168 2.21 11.24 20.55
CA GLU A 168 3.66 11.51 20.59
C GLU A 168 4.41 10.58 19.64
N SER A 169 4.09 9.28 19.64
CA SER A 169 4.68 8.30 18.74
C SER A 169 4.43 8.63 17.26
N CYS A 170 3.22 9.08 16.92
CA CYS A 170 2.88 9.54 15.57
C CYS A 170 3.67 10.79 15.19
N GLY A 171 3.79 11.75 16.10
CA GLY A 171 4.58 12.97 15.93
C GLY A 171 6.06 12.67 15.69
N LEU A 172 6.65 11.76 16.48
CA LEU A 172 8.03 11.31 16.31
C LEU A 172 8.23 10.60 14.97
N ALA A 173 7.31 9.73 14.56
CA ALA A 173 7.39 9.05 13.28
C ALA A 173 7.35 10.06 12.10
N LEU A 174 6.47 11.05 12.18
CA LEU A 174 6.36 12.13 11.19
C LEU A 174 7.65 12.96 11.15
N ALA A 175 8.11 13.45 12.29
CA ALA A 175 9.33 14.25 12.40
C ALA A 175 10.55 13.49 11.86
N HIS A 176 10.71 12.22 12.22
CA HIS A 176 11.79 11.37 11.72
C HIS A 176 11.73 11.19 10.20
N ALA A 177 10.55 10.91 9.64
CA ALA A 177 10.38 10.76 8.20
C ALA A 177 10.76 12.03 7.43
N HIS A 178 10.29 13.20 7.91
CA HIS A 178 10.58 14.49 7.28
C HIS A 178 12.03 14.91 7.44
N ALA A 179 12.64 14.69 8.61
CA ALA A 179 14.06 15.00 8.83
C ALA A 179 14.97 14.10 7.99
N LYS A 180 14.61 12.83 7.76
CA LYS A 180 15.39 11.87 6.96
C LYS A 180 15.25 12.09 5.45
N ALA A 181 14.05 12.42 4.99
CA ALA A 181 13.77 12.60 3.56
C ALA A 181 13.95 14.05 3.08
N GLY A 182 13.93 15.02 3.99
CA GLY A 182 14.08 16.45 3.71
C GLY A 182 15.34 17.03 4.34
N ASN A 183 15.43 18.37 4.36
CA ASN A 183 16.53 19.06 5.01
C ASN A 183 16.09 19.58 6.39
N ALA A 184 16.60 18.96 7.46
CA ALA A 184 16.11 19.18 8.82
C ALA A 184 16.32 20.63 9.30
N ASP A 185 17.43 21.26 8.96
CA ASP A 185 17.72 22.66 9.31
C ASP A 185 16.76 23.65 8.64
N VAL A 186 16.43 23.44 7.36
CA VAL A 186 15.45 24.23 6.61
C VAL A 186 14.06 24.06 7.20
N LEU A 187 13.66 22.82 7.54
CA LEU A 187 12.38 22.56 8.17
C LEU A 187 12.28 23.23 9.54
N MET A 188 13.31 23.11 10.38
CA MET A 188 13.35 23.79 11.68
C MET A 188 13.29 25.33 11.52
N GLY A 189 14.05 25.89 10.58
CA GLY A 189 14.03 27.33 10.30
C GLY A 189 12.68 27.83 9.78
N TYR A 190 11.98 27.03 8.97
CA TYR A 190 10.64 27.33 8.47
C TYR A 190 9.57 27.26 9.57
N LEU A 191 9.66 26.25 10.44
CA LEU A 191 8.73 26.07 11.57
C LEU A 191 8.91 27.15 12.64
N GLY A 192 10.16 27.58 12.89
CA GLY A 192 10.50 28.51 13.95
C GLY A 192 10.29 27.94 15.34
N GLU A 193 10.25 28.82 16.36
CA GLU A 193 10.08 28.46 17.78
C GLU A 193 8.66 28.78 18.31
N GLY A 194 7.76 29.22 17.42
CA GLY A 194 6.39 29.61 17.77
C GLY A 194 5.38 28.47 17.66
N ASN A 195 4.12 28.77 18.02
CA ASN A 195 3.02 27.80 18.00
C ASN A 195 2.21 27.80 16.70
N THR A 196 2.60 28.60 15.70
CA THR A 196 1.82 28.75 14.45
C THR A 196 1.58 27.41 13.74
N MET A 197 2.56 26.51 13.71
CA MET A 197 2.35 25.18 13.11
C MET A 197 1.33 24.35 13.88
N VAL A 198 1.31 24.45 15.22
CA VAL A 198 0.31 23.75 16.05
C VAL A 198 -1.09 24.26 15.73
N GLU A 199 -1.27 25.58 15.66
CA GLU A 199 -2.55 26.21 15.29
C GLU A 199 -3.02 25.77 13.90
N VAL A 200 -2.11 25.80 12.91
CA VAL A 200 -2.42 25.38 11.53
C VAL A 200 -2.81 23.90 11.46
N LEU A 201 -2.12 23.02 12.17
CA LEU A 201 -2.45 21.59 12.20
C LEU A 201 -3.79 21.33 12.90
N GLN A 202 -4.10 22.04 13.99
CA GLN A 202 -5.38 21.95 14.69
C GLN A 202 -6.54 22.45 13.81
N GLU A 203 -6.34 23.57 13.14
CA GLU A 203 -7.32 24.12 12.21
C GLU A 203 -7.56 23.16 11.03
N TYR A 204 -6.48 22.64 10.42
CA TYR A 204 -6.57 21.65 9.36
C TYR A 204 -7.32 20.38 9.79
N ALA A 205 -7.03 19.86 10.99
CA ALA A 205 -7.71 18.70 11.55
C ALA A 205 -9.22 18.96 11.72
N THR A 206 -9.59 20.13 12.25
CA THR A 206 -10.98 20.53 12.46
C THR A 206 -11.73 20.68 11.13
N GLN A 207 -11.15 21.39 10.16
CA GLN A 207 -11.74 21.54 8.82
C GLN A 207 -11.89 20.20 8.10
N SER A 208 -10.91 19.29 8.27
CA SER A 208 -10.97 17.94 7.70
C SER A 208 -12.08 17.11 8.33
N MET A 209 -12.27 17.20 9.64
CA MET A 209 -13.39 16.56 10.35
C MET A 209 -14.74 17.07 9.83
N GLU A 210 -14.91 18.39 9.73
CA GLU A 210 -16.13 19.00 9.19
C GLU A 210 -16.40 18.58 7.75
N ARG A 211 -15.37 18.55 6.91
CA ARG A 211 -15.48 18.08 5.52
C ARG A 211 -15.97 16.63 5.48
N ASN A 212 -15.33 15.74 6.22
CA ASN A 212 -15.70 14.32 6.26
C ASN A 212 -17.14 14.11 6.74
N LEU A 213 -17.58 14.87 7.75
CA LEU A 213 -18.96 14.79 8.25
C LEU A 213 -19.97 15.26 7.19
N ASN A 214 -19.70 16.37 6.52
CA ASN A 214 -20.55 16.90 5.45
C ASN A 214 -20.62 15.93 4.26
N ASP A 215 -19.49 15.35 3.86
CA ASP A 215 -19.42 14.38 2.76
C ASP A 215 -20.18 13.10 3.11
N TYR A 216 -20.08 12.63 4.35
CA TYR A 216 -20.89 11.51 4.85
C TYR A 216 -22.38 11.82 4.82
N GLN A 217 -22.81 12.99 5.31
CA GLN A 217 -24.21 13.41 5.27
C GLN A 217 -24.72 13.52 3.84
N HIS A 218 -23.93 14.09 2.94
CA HIS A 218 -24.27 14.17 1.52
C HIS A 218 -24.44 12.76 0.93
N PHE A 219 -23.49 11.86 1.16
CA PHE A 219 -23.58 10.47 0.73
C PHE A 219 -24.86 9.77 1.22
N MET A 220 -25.20 9.94 2.50
CA MET A 220 -26.44 9.37 3.07
C MET A 220 -27.71 9.99 2.48
N ASN A 221 -27.71 11.28 2.16
CA ASN A 221 -28.84 11.94 1.49
C ASN A 221 -29.01 11.45 0.05
N GLU A 222 -27.91 11.27 -0.69
CA GLU A 222 -27.94 10.71 -2.05
C GLU A 222 -28.47 9.27 -2.08
N ILE A 223 -28.19 8.48 -1.03
CA ILE A 223 -28.80 7.16 -0.82
C ILE A 223 -30.30 7.28 -0.57
N ALA A 224 -30.70 8.15 0.36
CA ALA A 224 -32.11 8.34 0.72
C ALA A 224 -32.95 8.82 -0.48
N ASP A 225 -32.37 9.65 -1.34
CA ASP A 225 -32.97 10.13 -2.58
C ASP A 225 -32.91 9.12 -3.74
N GLY A 226 -32.30 7.95 -3.53
CA GLY A 226 -32.18 6.89 -4.53
C GLY A 226 -31.20 7.19 -5.68
N ARG A 227 -30.36 8.22 -5.54
CA ARG A 227 -29.33 8.59 -6.54
C ARG A 227 -28.10 7.69 -6.44
N ILE A 228 -27.79 7.19 -5.24
CA ILE A 228 -26.77 6.16 -5.01
C ILE A 228 -27.46 4.87 -4.55
N GLN A 229 -27.17 3.77 -5.23
CA GLN A 229 -27.59 2.44 -4.79
C GLN A 229 -26.53 1.84 -3.88
N ILE A 230 -26.94 1.36 -2.71
CA ILE A 230 -26.07 0.56 -1.84
C ILE A 230 -26.01 -0.85 -2.41
N ALA A 231 -24.81 -1.39 -2.57
CA ALA A 231 -24.64 -2.78 -2.93
C ALA A 231 -25.15 -3.69 -1.79
N GLY A 232 -25.92 -4.73 -2.12
CA GLY A 232 -26.36 -5.70 -1.12
C GLY A 232 -25.21 -6.52 -0.54
N ASP A 233 -25.48 -7.26 0.53
CA ASP A 233 -24.49 -8.12 1.23
C ASP A 233 -23.80 -9.12 0.30
N GLU A 234 -24.40 -9.43 -0.86
CA GLU A 234 -23.86 -10.30 -1.90
C GLU A 234 -22.62 -9.73 -2.61
N ALA A 235 -22.29 -8.46 -2.40
CA ALA A 235 -21.15 -7.77 -3.01
C ALA A 235 -19.90 -7.68 -2.12
N LEU A 236 -19.96 -8.21 -0.88
CA LEU A 236 -18.89 -8.18 0.13
C LEU A 236 -18.43 -9.59 0.49
#